data_AF-A0A397D0R9-F1
#
_entry.id   AF-A0A397D0R9-F1
#
_cell.length_a   1.000
_cell.length_b   1.000
_cell.length_c   1.000
_cell.angle_alpha   90.00
_cell.angle_beta   90.00
_cell.angle_gamma   90.00
#
_symmetry.space_group_name_H-M   'P 1'
#
loop_
_entity.id
_entity.type
_entity.pdbx_description
1 polymer ?
#
loop_
_entity_poly.entity_id
_entity_poly.type
_entity_poly.pdbx_seq_one_letter_code
_entity_poly.pdbx_strand_id
1 'polypeptide(L)'
;NKCYFTATQNTTEGGFVLELPLLAKDISIFPDAVCPYVAAPGSDTVCPGQTEAAKKTNPLKVTVNKYSTLIDADDIKRALVTDKRAMALSTEMAVLTHYQPCVGDLTKDPRCDVASPQCTLCPPNSFQTACCIPVGEGEDYNMDGEFIAHYGMESEGGHAMTIVGYNDNYRTQDGATGGFILKNSWWDGVDPVLGPKHARGSHSIRYWLQTITAFEERAACPNSANPNNWYSCQGSTGVIQTNSFAGPTKAVVANASLDMCLTEAVRLDAQSQIAPLTLRCLDKTKCDPSLAYYRRNLTSVGDHFNVLCLFEYNSTKGAVSHDVCFPPMLLMDIAHTLQPVASELRENDPDHCGFYFYPYDKQLQQYQRGWEMTVDNLDVTWAAQSYAANAAKFPHLDYSLVKASTKTQHANPISGPFPIVGA
;
A
#
# COMPACT_ATOMS: atom_id res chain seq x y z
N ASN A 1 29.77 17.74 -13.00
CA ASN A 1 28.84 17.36 -14.07
C ASN A 1 27.43 17.43 -13.52
N LYS A 2 26.61 18.37 -14.00
CA LYS A 2 25.22 18.53 -13.55
C LYS A 2 24.33 17.63 -14.42
N CYS A 3 23.52 16.77 -13.80
CA CYS A 3 22.48 16.00 -14.51
C CYS A 3 21.52 16.98 -15.22
N TYR A 4 20.88 16.54 -16.31
CA TYR A 4 19.97 17.38 -17.11
C TYR A 4 18.95 18.10 -16.22
N PHE A 5 18.88 19.43 -16.23
CA PHE A 5 17.86 20.15 -15.47
C PHE A 5 16.54 20.07 -16.23
N THR A 6 15.58 19.34 -15.66
CA THR A 6 14.17 19.40 -16.05
C THR A 6 13.56 20.77 -15.73
N ALA A 7 12.31 21.02 -16.13
CA ALA A 7 11.60 22.26 -15.74
C ALA A 7 11.55 22.45 -14.21
N THR A 8 11.70 21.37 -13.45
CA THR A 8 11.72 21.28 -11.98
C THR A 8 13.12 21.02 -11.38
N GLN A 9 14.20 21.21 -12.15
CA GLN A 9 15.59 21.12 -11.68
C GLN A 9 16.07 19.74 -11.16
N ASN A 10 15.47 18.60 -11.55
CA ASN A 10 15.76 17.27 -10.98
C ASN A 10 15.79 17.30 -9.44
N THR A 11 14.63 17.49 -8.85
CA THR A 11 14.49 17.67 -7.40
C THR A 11 13.50 16.64 -6.86
N THR A 12 13.48 16.47 -5.53
CA THR A 12 12.34 15.88 -4.83
C THR A 12 11.03 16.69 -4.99
N GLU A 13 11.02 17.80 -5.73
CA GLU A 13 9.84 18.65 -5.96
C GLU A 13 9.02 18.24 -7.19
N GLY A 14 9.37 17.14 -7.86
CA GLY A 14 8.57 16.49 -8.90
C GLY A 14 9.13 16.60 -10.32
N GLY A 15 8.36 16.15 -11.30
CA GLY A 15 8.72 16.12 -12.72
C GLY A 15 7.60 15.58 -13.61
N PHE A 16 7.81 15.55 -14.93
CA PHE A 16 6.78 15.11 -15.88
C PHE A 16 7.30 14.00 -16.79
N VAL A 17 6.46 12.98 -17.06
CA VAL A 17 6.82 11.88 -17.97
C VAL A 17 7.17 12.39 -19.38
N LEU A 18 6.48 13.44 -19.83
CA LEU A 18 6.70 14.11 -21.11
C LEU A 18 8.14 14.66 -21.27
N GLU A 19 8.92 14.79 -20.20
CA GLU A 19 10.30 15.25 -20.30
C GLU A 19 11.21 14.22 -20.99
N LEU A 20 10.93 12.91 -20.86
CA LEU A 20 11.72 11.87 -21.53
C LEU A 20 11.68 11.98 -23.07
N PRO A 21 10.52 12.12 -23.75
CA PRO A 21 10.50 12.32 -25.19
C PRO A 21 11.05 13.69 -25.62
N LEU A 22 11.04 14.72 -24.76
CA LEU A 22 11.73 15.98 -25.06
C LEU A 22 13.25 15.81 -25.14
N LEU A 23 13.80 14.81 -24.44
CA LEU A 23 15.21 14.41 -24.49
C LEU A 23 15.57 13.52 -25.69
N ALA A 24 14.61 13.14 -26.55
CA ALA A 24 14.73 12.06 -27.54
C ALA A 24 15.94 12.11 -28.49
N LYS A 25 16.61 13.26 -28.65
CA LYS A 25 17.81 13.39 -29.48
C LYS A 25 19.11 12.98 -28.78
N ASP A 26 19.18 13.02 -27.45
CA ASP A 26 20.41 12.77 -26.67
C ASP A 26 20.12 12.13 -25.28
N ILE A 27 19.19 11.18 -25.22
CA ILE A 27 18.88 10.48 -23.96
C ILE A 27 20.11 9.69 -23.48
N SER A 28 20.65 10.07 -22.32
CA SER A 28 21.73 9.35 -21.65
C SER A 28 21.20 8.65 -20.40
N ILE A 29 20.89 7.36 -20.51
CA ILE A 29 20.49 6.50 -19.37
C ILE A 29 21.73 5.76 -18.88
N PHE A 30 21.92 5.69 -17.56
CA PHE A 30 23.05 4.99 -16.94
C PHE A 30 22.58 3.82 -16.06
N PRO A 31 23.40 2.77 -15.89
CA PRO A 31 23.12 1.71 -14.92
C PRO A 31 23.07 2.27 -13.49
N ASP A 32 22.20 1.70 -12.64
CA ASP A 32 22.06 2.08 -11.22
C ASP A 32 23.38 2.13 -10.44
N ALA A 33 24.32 1.19 -10.66
CA ALA A 33 25.65 1.19 -10.07
C ALA A 33 26.49 2.47 -10.34
N VAL A 34 26.16 3.26 -11.36
CA VAL A 34 26.78 4.58 -11.62
C VAL A 34 26.21 5.65 -10.68
N CYS A 35 24.93 5.54 -10.37
CA CYS A 35 24.16 6.51 -9.62
C CYS A 35 23.10 5.81 -8.76
N PRO A 36 23.51 5.15 -7.66
CA PRO A 36 22.55 4.42 -6.84
C PRO A 36 21.52 5.39 -6.28
N TYR A 37 20.26 4.96 -6.20
CA TYR A 37 19.21 5.76 -5.60
C TYR A 37 19.56 6.12 -4.14
N VAL A 38 19.49 7.40 -3.81
CA VAL A 38 19.69 7.91 -2.46
C VAL A 38 18.36 8.50 -1.99
N ALA A 39 17.76 7.87 -0.99
CA ALA A 39 16.45 8.27 -0.47
C ALA A 39 16.48 9.59 0.33
N ALA A 40 17.66 10.07 0.74
CA ALA A 40 17.79 11.29 1.52
C ALA A 40 17.51 12.53 0.63
N PRO A 41 16.70 13.49 1.09
CA PRO A 41 16.44 14.71 0.34
C PRO A 41 17.72 15.50 0.02
N GLY A 42 17.75 16.18 -1.13
CA GLY A 42 18.83 17.09 -1.51
C GLY A 42 20.03 16.45 -2.21
N SER A 43 20.00 15.13 -2.47
CA SER A 43 21.00 14.44 -3.29
C SER A 43 20.61 14.31 -4.77
N ASP A 44 19.45 14.82 -5.18
CA ASP A 44 18.82 14.57 -6.49
C ASP A 44 19.65 15.04 -7.70
N THR A 45 20.52 16.02 -7.48
CA THR A 45 21.40 16.59 -8.52
C THR A 45 22.83 16.04 -8.48
N VAL A 46 23.13 15.16 -7.52
CA VAL A 46 24.49 14.70 -7.22
C VAL A 46 24.67 13.26 -7.65
N CYS A 47 25.43 13.08 -8.73
CA CYS A 47 25.76 11.77 -9.26
C CYS A 47 27.28 11.61 -9.46
N PRO A 48 28.05 11.26 -8.42
CA PRO A 48 29.51 11.24 -8.49
C PRO A 48 30.06 10.25 -9.52
N GLY A 49 29.35 9.13 -9.75
CA GLY A 49 29.75 8.13 -10.73
C GLY A 49 29.58 8.57 -12.18
N GLN A 50 28.86 9.67 -12.46
CA GLN A 50 28.64 10.20 -13.82
C GLN A 50 29.86 10.97 -14.36
N THR A 51 31.00 10.28 -14.45
CA THR A 51 32.26 10.80 -15.00
C THR A 51 32.29 10.79 -16.53
N GLU A 52 33.17 11.58 -17.14
CA GLU A 52 33.35 11.55 -18.61
C GLU A 52 33.80 10.17 -19.12
N ALA A 53 34.51 9.40 -18.30
CA ALA A 53 34.89 8.03 -18.63
C ALA A 53 33.66 7.10 -18.65
N ALA A 54 32.79 7.19 -17.63
CA ALA A 54 31.54 6.43 -17.57
C ALA A 54 30.61 6.78 -18.74
N LYS A 55 30.52 8.05 -19.13
CA LYS A 55 29.75 8.49 -20.31
C LYS A 55 30.24 7.87 -21.62
N LYS A 56 31.56 7.86 -21.84
CA LYS A 56 32.17 7.35 -23.09
C LYS A 56 32.05 5.84 -23.25
N THR A 57 32.01 5.12 -22.14
CA THR A 57 31.97 3.65 -22.12
C THR A 57 30.60 3.08 -21.79
N ASN A 58 29.58 3.93 -21.59
CA ASN A 58 28.22 3.52 -21.28
C ASN A 58 27.60 2.72 -22.45
N PRO A 59 27.22 1.45 -22.24
CA PRO A 59 26.59 0.66 -23.28
C PRO A 59 25.13 1.03 -23.53
N LEU A 60 24.46 1.65 -22.55
CA LEU A 60 23.03 1.95 -22.62
C LEU A 60 22.74 3.08 -23.61
N LYS A 61 21.95 2.75 -24.63
CA LYS A 61 21.44 3.70 -25.63
C LYS A 61 20.00 3.36 -25.97
N VAL A 62 19.15 4.37 -25.87
CA VAL A 62 17.71 4.28 -26.13
C VAL A 62 17.28 5.33 -27.15
N THR A 63 16.24 5.03 -27.92
CA THR A 63 15.58 5.97 -28.83
C THR A 63 14.09 5.91 -28.57
N VAL A 64 13.44 7.07 -28.40
CA VAL A 64 11.99 7.17 -28.35
C VAL A 64 11.49 7.29 -29.78
N ASN A 65 10.80 6.26 -30.27
CA ASN A 65 10.25 6.21 -31.63
C ASN A 65 8.94 6.99 -31.72
N LYS A 66 8.09 6.87 -30.70
CA LYS A 66 6.75 7.46 -30.65
C LYS A 66 6.36 7.76 -29.20
N TYR A 67 5.60 8.84 -29.04
CA TYR A 67 4.94 9.22 -27.80
C TYR A 67 3.47 9.50 -28.09
N SER A 68 2.59 9.06 -27.19
CA SER A 68 1.17 9.42 -27.22
C SER A 68 0.61 9.41 -25.81
N THR A 69 -0.23 10.39 -25.52
CA THR A 69 -0.99 10.49 -24.26
C THR A 69 -2.40 9.99 -24.49
N LEU A 70 -2.88 9.16 -23.56
CA LEU A 70 -4.20 8.53 -23.56
C LEU A 70 -4.94 8.98 -22.30
N ILE A 71 -6.25 9.16 -22.40
CA ILE A 71 -7.10 9.58 -21.29
C ILE A 71 -8.21 8.55 -21.10
N ASP A 72 -8.94 8.22 -22.17
CA ASP A 72 -10.07 7.28 -22.10
C ASP A 72 -9.64 5.86 -21.73
N ALA A 73 -10.37 5.24 -20.80
CA ALA A 73 -10.05 3.91 -20.30
C ALA A 73 -10.03 2.84 -21.40
N ASP A 74 -10.92 2.94 -22.40
CA ASP A 74 -10.96 1.99 -23.52
C ASP A 74 -9.75 2.12 -24.44
N ASP A 75 -9.23 3.33 -24.64
CA ASP A 75 -8.03 3.56 -25.44
C ASP A 75 -6.78 3.10 -24.69
N ILE A 76 -6.71 3.34 -23.38
CA ILE A 76 -5.65 2.82 -22.52
C ILE A 76 -5.62 1.29 -22.57
N LYS A 77 -6.76 0.62 -22.39
CA LYS A 77 -6.87 -0.85 -22.48
C LYS A 77 -6.45 -1.36 -23.86
N ARG A 78 -6.93 -0.72 -24.93
CA ARG A 78 -6.57 -1.08 -26.31
C ARG A 78 -5.07 -0.96 -26.53
N ALA A 79 -4.44 0.11 -26.03
CA ALA A 79 -3.01 0.32 -26.14
C ALA A 79 -2.22 -0.75 -25.36
N LEU A 80 -2.59 -1.07 -24.12
CA LEU A 80 -1.95 -2.15 -23.34
C LEU A 80 -1.91 -3.48 -24.11
N VAL A 81 -3.04 -3.86 -24.73
CA VAL A 81 -3.17 -5.13 -25.45
C VAL A 81 -2.43 -5.10 -26.80
N THR A 82 -2.56 -4.00 -27.54
CA THR A 82 -2.00 -3.89 -28.89
C THR A 82 -0.49 -3.74 -28.85
N ASP A 83 0.00 -2.87 -27.97
CA ASP A 83 1.40 -2.49 -27.93
C ASP A 83 2.22 -3.40 -27.01
N LYS A 84 1.56 -4.12 -26.08
CA LYS A 84 2.19 -5.09 -25.16
C LYS A 84 3.34 -4.50 -24.37
N ARG A 85 3.18 -3.27 -23.90
CA ARG A 85 4.16 -2.55 -23.07
C ARG A 85 3.48 -1.91 -21.88
N ALA A 86 4.24 -1.77 -20.80
CA ALA A 86 3.85 -0.92 -19.70
C ALA A 86 3.86 0.56 -20.15
N MET A 87 2.96 1.35 -19.58
CA MET A 87 2.86 2.79 -19.86
C MET A 87 2.98 3.56 -18.55
N ALA A 88 3.28 4.86 -18.61
CA ALA A 88 3.33 5.69 -17.41
C ALA A 88 1.96 6.30 -17.17
N LEU A 89 1.47 6.25 -15.94
CA LEU A 89 0.24 6.91 -15.51
C LEU A 89 0.62 8.10 -14.64
N SER A 90 0.10 9.28 -14.98
CA SER A 90 0.16 10.49 -14.17
C SER A 90 -1.23 10.77 -13.65
N THR A 91 -1.36 11.02 -12.35
CA THR A 91 -2.66 11.26 -11.69
C THR A 91 -2.52 12.36 -10.65
N GLU A 92 -3.56 13.15 -10.47
CA GLU A 92 -3.75 13.90 -9.24
C GLU A 92 -3.99 12.91 -8.08
N MET A 93 -3.32 13.13 -6.96
CA MET A 93 -3.50 12.46 -5.67
C MET A 93 -4.47 13.27 -4.84
N ALA A 94 -5.22 12.58 -3.98
CA ALA A 94 -6.13 13.22 -3.06
C ALA A 94 -5.75 12.96 -1.61
N VAL A 95 -6.01 13.95 -0.77
CA VAL A 95 -6.29 13.71 0.65
C VAL A 95 -7.79 13.50 0.82
N LEU A 96 -8.15 12.62 1.74
CA LEU A 96 -9.53 12.27 2.06
C LEU A 96 -9.96 12.88 3.38
N THR A 97 -11.10 13.56 3.38
CA THR A 97 -11.87 13.80 4.60
C THR A 97 -12.83 12.64 4.83
N HIS A 98 -12.56 11.82 5.83
CA HIS A 98 -13.44 10.77 6.33
C HIS A 98 -14.35 11.29 7.45
N TYR A 99 -15.41 10.56 7.77
CA TYR A 99 -16.50 10.96 8.66
C TYR A 99 -16.66 9.89 9.74
N GLN A 100 -15.96 10.09 10.85
CA GLN A 100 -15.90 9.16 11.97
C GLN A 100 -17.29 9.02 12.61
N PRO A 101 -17.91 7.84 12.56
CA PRO A 101 -19.26 7.67 13.11
C PRO A 101 -19.23 7.74 14.63
N CYS A 102 -20.08 8.59 15.21
CA CYS A 102 -20.33 8.65 16.65
C CYS A 102 -21.08 7.41 17.13
N VAL A 103 -20.35 6.32 17.31
CA VAL A 103 -20.85 5.04 17.83
C VAL A 103 -20.10 4.68 19.10
N GLY A 104 -20.75 3.92 19.96
CA GLY A 104 -20.06 3.38 21.12
C GLY A 104 -19.70 4.39 22.20
N ASP A 105 -18.52 4.27 22.81
CA ASP A 105 -18.09 5.30 23.79
C ASP A 105 -17.78 6.65 23.13
N LEU A 106 -17.55 6.68 21.82
CA LEU A 106 -17.39 7.95 21.12
C LEU A 106 -18.66 8.81 21.22
N THR A 107 -19.84 8.22 21.44
CA THR A 107 -21.08 8.97 21.72
C THR A 107 -21.00 9.88 22.94
N LYS A 108 -20.07 9.61 23.87
CA LYS A 108 -19.83 10.43 25.06
C LYS A 108 -18.91 11.61 24.80
N ASP A 109 -18.24 11.65 23.64
CA ASP A 109 -17.42 12.77 23.24
C ASP A 109 -18.33 13.99 22.99
N PRO A 110 -18.04 15.17 23.57
CA PRO A 110 -18.84 16.37 23.34
C PRO A 110 -18.99 16.76 21.88
N ARG A 111 -18.06 16.35 21.01
CA ARG A 111 -18.13 16.57 19.54
C ARG A 111 -19.23 15.75 18.87
N CYS A 112 -19.70 14.68 19.52
CA CYS A 112 -20.80 13.83 19.05
C CYS A 112 -22.18 14.31 19.52
N ASP A 113 -22.26 15.42 20.27
CA ASP A 113 -23.53 16.06 20.56
C ASP A 113 -24.11 16.62 19.26
N VAL A 114 -25.39 16.35 18.97
CA VAL A 114 -26.08 16.89 17.78
C VAL A 114 -26.16 18.41 17.76
N ALA A 115 -26.01 19.07 18.92
CA ALA A 115 -25.91 20.52 19.03
C ALA A 115 -24.48 21.04 18.81
N SER A 116 -23.47 20.16 18.76
CA SER A 116 -22.08 20.50 18.49
C SER A 116 -21.92 20.94 17.03
N PRO A 117 -21.19 22.04 16.75
CA PRO A 117 -20.85 22.42 15.38
C PRO A 117 -19.87 21.44 14.71
N GLN A 118 -19.27 20.52 15.47
CA GLN A 118 -18.39 19.47 14.95
C GLN A 118 -19.15 18.22 14.51
N CYS A 119 -20.42 18.08 14.90
CA CYS A 119 -21.29 16.99 14.47
C CYS A 119 -21.87 17.30 13.09
N THR A 120 -21.53 16.48 12.09
CA THR A 120 -22.07 16.59 10.73
C THR A 120 -22.90 15.36 10.36
N LEU A 121 -23.72 15.48 9.32
CA LEU A 121 -24.52 14.36 8.84
C LEU A 121 -23.59 13.27 8.30
N CYS A 122 -23.77 12.05 8.80
CA CYS A 122 -23.03 10.91 8.32
C CYS A 122 -23.30 10.60 6.84
N PRO A 123 -22.30 10.04 6.12
CA PRO A 123 -22.48 9.66 4.72
C PRO A 123 -23.39 8.43 4.60
N PRO A 124 -23.96 8.15 3.41
CA PRO A 124 -24.95 7.10 3.25
C PRO A 124 -24.49 5.69 3.63
N ASN A 125 -23.19 5.43 3.67
CA ASN A 125 -22.59 4.14 4.06
C ASN A 125 -22.42 3.96 5.60
N SER A 126 -22.72 4.99 6.40
CA SER A 126 -22.62 4.98 7.87
C SER A 126 -23.99 4.80 8.53
N PHE A 127 -24.49 3.55 8.53
CA PHE A 127 -25.88 3.24 8.90
C PHE A 127 -26.18 3.26 10.41
N GLN A 128 -25.18 3.44 11.27
CA GLN A 128 -25.32 3.23 12.72
C GLN A 128 -25.65 4.52 13.50
N THR A 129 -25.43 5.70 12.92
CA THR A 129 -25.63 6.99 13.59
C THR A 129 -25.85 8.09 12.55
N ALA A 130 -26.53 9.16 12.94
CA ALA A 130 -26.71 10.34 12.10
C ALA A 130 -25.58 11.37 12.28
N CYS A 131 -24.82 11.27 13.38
CA CYS A 131 -23.76 12.21 13.73
C CYS A 131 -22.38 11.62 13.45
N CYS A 132 -21.60 12.31 12.64
CA CYS A 132 -20.21 11.96 12.33
C CYS A 132 -19.28 13.16 12.58
N ILE A 133 -18.04 12.87 12.94
CA ILE A 133 -16.99 13.88 13.10
C ILE A 133 -16.10 13.85 11.86
N PRO A 134 -15.90 14.97 11.13
CA PRO A 134 -14.99 15.00 10.00
C PRO A 134 -13.53 14.85 10.48
N VAL A 135 -12.79 13.95 9.82
CA VAL A 135 -11.38 13.65 10.04
C VAL A 135 -10.66 13.80 8.70
N GLY A 136 -9.90 14.88 8.54
CA GLY A 136 -9.12 15.17 7.33
C GLY A 136 -7.79 14.40 7.27
N GLU A 137 -7.01 14.70 6.23
CA GLU A 137 -5.65 14.15 6.01
C GLU A 137 -5.60 12.62 5.84
N GLY A 138 -6.71 12.00 5.43
CA GLY A 138 -6.72 10.58 5.04
C GLY A 138 -6.01 10.36 3.71
N GLU A 139 -5.43 9.18 3.52
CA GLU A 139 -4.83 8.77 2.25
C GLU A 139 -5.91 8.31 1.27
N ASP A 140 -5.73 8.55 -0.03
CA ASP A 140 -6.66 8.11 -1.08
C ASP A 140 -6.42 6.68 -1.59
N TYR A 141 -5.82 5.85 -0.74
CA TYR A 141 -5.62 4.42 -0.91
C TYR A 141 -5.76 3.68 0.42
N ASN A 142 -6.11 2.40 0.35
CA ASN A 142 -6.17 1.52 1.53
C ASN A 142 -4.88 0.68 1.69
N MET A 143 -4.76 -0.01 2.83
CA MET A 143 -3.63 -0.90 3.13
C MET A 143 -3.64 -2.21 2.31
N ASP A 144 -4.62 -2.42 1.44
CA ASP A 144 -4.64 -3.50 0.45
C ASP A 144 -4.20 -2.98 -0.94
N GLY A 145 -3.71 -1.74 -1.04
CA GLY A 145 -3.18 -1.18 -2.27
C GLY A 145 -4.26 -0.81 -3.30
N GLU A 146 -5.50 -0.63 -2.87
CA GLU A 146 -6.58 -0.12 -3.70
C GLU A 146 -6.67 1.39 -3.53
N PHE A 147 -6.67 2.14 -4.63
CA PHE A 147 -7.01 3.55 -4.59
C PHE A 147 -8.52 3.74 -4.38
N ILE A 148 -8.86 4.70 -3.53
CA ILE A 148 -10.21 5.00 -3.08
C ILE A 148 -10.79 6.15 -3.92
N ALA A 149 -12.06 6.03 -4.28
CA ALA A 149 -12.86 7.08 -4.88
C ALA A 149 -13.85 7.59 -3.83
N HIS A 150 -13.59 8.76 -3.25
CA HIS A 150 -14.33 9.27 -2.09
C HIS A 150 -14.95 10.64 -2.36
N TYR A 151 -16.15 10.91 -1.85
CA TYR A 151 -16.81 12.20 -2.07
C TYR A 151 -16.05 13.36 -1.41
N GLY A 152 -15.35 13.10 -0.30
CA GLY A 152 -14.50 14.05 0.43
C GLY A 152 -13.05 14.13 -0.07
N MET A 153 -12.79 13.80 -1.33
CA MET A 153 -11.48 13.99 -1.98
C MET A 153 -11.16 15.47 -2.19
N GLU A 154 -9.97 15.89 -1.74
CA GLU A 154 -9.37 17.20 -2.03
C GLU A 154 -7.97 17.02 -2.65
N SER A 155 -7.59 17.88 -3.59
CA SER A 155 -6.31 17.80 -4.32
C SER A 155 -5.13 17.93 -3.36
N GLU A 156 -4.17 17.00 -3.44
CA GLU A 156 -2.91 17.07 -2.66
C GLU A 156 -1.71 17.40 -3.56
N GLY A 157 -1.72 16.92 -4.80
CA GLY A 157 -0.63 17.07 -5.77
C GLY A 157 -0.61 15.94 -6.79
N GLY A 158 0.43 15.85 -7.61
CA GLY A 158 0.56 14.82 -8.64
C GLY A 158 1.39 13.61 -8.21
N HIS A 159 1.07 12.44 -8.76
CA HIS A 159 1.89 11.23 -8.65
C HIS A 159 2.02 10.50 -9.99
N ALA A 160 3.18 9.85 -10.19
CA ALA A 160 3.49 9.09 -11.38
C ALA A 160 3.73 7.61 -11.03
N MET A 161 3.04 6.73 -11.74
CA MET A 161 3.10 5.28 -11.57
C MET A 161 3.24 4.59 -12.92
N THR A 162 3.44 3.27 -12.92
CA THR A 162 3.50 2.48 -14.16
C THR A 162 2.26 1.62 -14.28
N ILE A 163 1.45 1.81 -15.33
CA ILE A 163 0.36 0.89 -15.65
C ILE A 163 0.92 -0.34 -16.37
N VAL A 164 0.58 -1.52 -15.86
CA VAL A 164 1.07 -2.82 -16.36
C VAL A 164 -0.03 -3.73 -16.87
N GLY A 165 -1.30 -3.39 -16.60
CA GLY A 165 -2.44 -4.20 -16.97
C GLY A 165 -3.75 -3.58 -16.49
N TYR A 166 -4.82 -4.35 -16.63
CA TYR A 166 -6.16 -3.99 -16.16
C TYR A 166 -6.93 -5.26 -15.81
N ASN A 167 -7.97 -5.13 -14.98
CA ASN A 167 -8.94 -6.19 -14.74
C ASN A 167 -10.33 -5.57 -14.61
N ASP A 168 -11.23 -5.90 -15.53
CA ASP A 168 -12.62 -5.41 -15.56
C ASP A 168 -13.52 -6.11 -14.52
N ASN A 169 -13.09 -7.23 -13.93
CA ASN A 169 -13.89 -8.07 -13.03
C ASN A 169 -13.49 -7.95 -11.55
N TYR A 170 -12.33 -7.38 -11.25
CA TYR A 170 -11.92 -7.16 -9.86
C TYR A 170 -12.87 -6.16 -9.19
N ARG A 171 -13.28 -6.46 -7.97
CA ARG A 171 -14.15 -5.60 -7.16
C ARG A 171 -13.39 -5.16 -5.91
N THR A 172 -13.23 -3.85 -5.74
CA THR A 172 -12.56 -3.27 -4.57
C THR A 172 -13.39 -3.44 -3.30
N GLN A 173 -12.78 -3.18 -2.15
CA GLN A 173 -13.47 -3.16 -0.87
C GLN A 173 -14.62 -2.13 -0.83
N ASP A 174 -14.49 -1.04 -1.59
CA ASP A 174 -15.51 0.02 -1.71
C ASP A 174 -16.60 -0.32 -2.74
N GLY A 175 -16.48 -1.47 -3.38
CA GLY A 175 -17.47 -1.99 -4.31
C GLY A 175 -17.34 -1.48 -5.74
N ALA A 176 -16.32 -0.67 -6.05
CA ALA A 176 -15.98 -0.32 -7.43
C ALA A 176 -15.56 -1.57 -8.20
N THR A 177 -15.99 -1.68 -9.45
CA THR A 177 -15.69 -2.85 -10.30
C THR A 177 -14.90 -2.39 -11.51
N GLY A 178 -13.80 -3.07 -11.78
CA GLY A 178 -12.92 -2.75 -12.89
C GLY A 178 -11.89 -1.67 -12.57
N GLY A 179 -10.71 -1.80 -13.14
CA GLY A 179 -9.63 -0.83 -12.94
C GLY A 179 -8.31 -1.23 -13.59
N PHE A 180 -7.33 -0.35 -13.42
CA PHE A 180 -5.96 -0.54 -13.87
C PHE A 180 -5.10 -1.16 -12.78
N ILE A 181 -4.12 -1.96 -13.20
CA ILE A 181 -3.10 -2.53 -12.32
C ILE A 181 -1.85 -1.68 -12.47
N LEU A 182 -1.40 -1.09 -11.37
CA LEU A 182 -0.27 -0.15 -11.35
C LEU A 182 0.90 -0.77 -10.59
N LYS A 183 2.13 -0.67 -11.10
CA LYS A 183 3.34 -0.84 -10.30
C LYS A 183 3.69 0.52 -9.68
N ASN A 184 3.76 0.55 -8.36
CA ASN A 184 4.07 1.75 -7.60
C ASN A 184 5.52 1.70 -7.05
N SER A 185 6.01 2.84 -6.60
CA SER A 185 7.37 3.02 -6.05
C SER A 185 7.38 3.26 -4.53
N TRP A 186 6.24 3.08 -3.86
CA TRP A 186 6.14 3.18 -2.41
C TRP A 186 6.57 1.89 -1.71
N TRP A 187 7.12 2.06 -0.51
CA TRP A 187 7.44 0.95 0.38
C TRP A 187 6.18 0.44 1.10
N ASP A 188 6.08 -0.89 1.24
CA ASP A 188 4.99 -1.55 1.97
C ASP A 188 5.33 -1.68 3.45
N GLY A 189 4.36 -1.39 4.31
CA GLY A 189 4.47 -1.46 5.76
C GLY A 189 4.03 -0.17 6.43
N VAL A 190 4.50 0.06 7.65
CA VAL A 190 4.22 1.27 8.44
C VAL A 190 5.50 2.09 8.57
N ASP A 191 5.51 3.29 8.00
CA ASP A 191 6.70 4.16 7.96
C ASP A 191 7.16 4.49 9.39
N PRO A 192 8.47 4.41 9.72
CA PRO A 192 8.99 4.88 10.99
C PRO A 192 8.73 6.38 11.26
N VAL A 193 8.89 6.74 12.53
CA VAL A 193 8.56 8.01 13.21
C VAL A 193 9.10 9.32 12.56
N LEU A 194 9.91 9.28 11.49
CA LEU A 194 10.62 10.44 10.93
C LEU A 194 10.10 10.96 9.58
N GLY A 195 8.92 10.53 9.14
CA GLY A 195 8.21 11.10 7.98
C GLY A 195 6.71 11.28 8.26
N PRO A 196 5.94 11.85 7.31
CA PRO A 196 4.49 11.71 7.32
C PRO A 196 4.11 10.23 7.50
N LYS A 197 3.15 9.98 8.38
CA LYS A 197 2.78 8.63 8.81
C LYS A 197 2.03 7.92 7.70
N HIS A 198 2.71 7.05 6.97
CA HIS A 198 2.09 6.22 5.96
C HIS A 198 1.99 4.77 6.42
N ALA A 199 0.86 4.14 6.15
CA ALA A 199 0.67 2.72 6.29
C ALA A 199 0.16 2.16 4.95
N ARG A 200 0.99 1.33 4.31
CA ARG A 200 0.80 0.88 2.93
C ARG A 200 0.88 -0.64 2.87
N GLY A 201 0.15 -1.20 1.93
CA GLY A 201 0.32 -2.56 1.49
C GLY A 201 0.09 -2.62 -0.01
N SER A 202 0.50 -3.73 -0.59
CA SER A 202 0.39 -3.96 -2.03
C SER A 202 0.21 -5.45 -2.29
N HIS A 203 -0.05 -5.77 -3.55
CA HIS A 203 -0.23 -7.15 -3.98
C HIS A 203 0.62 -7.47 -5.21
N SER A 204 0.63 -8.75 -5.57
CA SER A 204 1.17 -9.24 -6.81
C SER A 204 0.22 -8.96 -7.97
N ILE A 205 0.77 -8.88 -9.18
CA ILE A 205 -0.05 -8.80 -10.40
C ILE A 205 -1.01 -10.01 -10.53
N ARG A 206 -0.63 -11.17 -10.00
CA ARG A 206 -1.44 -12.40 -10.05
C ARG A 206 -2.70 -12.30 -9.20
N TYR A 207 -2.61 -11.64 -8.04
CA TYR A 207 -3.74 -11.33 -7.17
C TYR A 207 -4.73 -10.42 -7.88
N TRP A 208 -4.25 -9.31 -8.47
CA TRP A 208 -5.11 -8.38 -9.20
C TRP A 208 -5.74 -8.98 -10.45
N LEU A 209 -5.06 -9.92 -11.11
CA LEU A 209 -5.61 -10.71 -12.21
C LEU A 209 -6.53 -11.86 -11.75
N GLN A 210 -6.71 -12.04 -10.44
CA GLN A 210 -7.52 -13.11 -9.83
C GLN A 210 -7.09 -14.53 -10.28
N THR A 211 -5.79 -14.71 -10.51
CA THR A 211 -5.18 -16.01 -10.92
C THR A 211 -4.70 -16.84 -9.73
N ILE A 212 -4.79 -16.28 -8.52
CA ILE A 212 -4.47 -16.90 -7.24
C ILE A 212 -5.51 -16.47 -6.21
N THR A 213 -5.65 -17.25 -5.17
CA THR A 213 -6.48 -16.92 -4.00
C THR A 213 -5.78 -15.93 -3.09
N ALA A 214 -6.56 -15.22 -2.26
CA ALA A 214 -6.01 -14.35 -1.22
C ALA A 214 -5.11 -15.10 -0.23
N PHE A 215 -5.32 -16.40 -0.03
CA PHE A 215 -4.45 -17.22 0.82
C PHE A 215 -3.11 -17.52 0.16
N GLU A 216 -3.11 -17.91 -1.12
CA GLU A 216 -1.86 -18.12 -1.88
C GLU A 216 -1.02 -16.84 -1.98
N GLU A 217 -1.68 -15.70 -2.13
CA GLU A 217 -1.03 -14.38 -2.19
C GLU A 217 -0.19 -14.09 -0.93
N ARG A 218 -0.64 -14.52 0.26
CA ARG A 218 0.08 -14.28 1.52
C ARG A 218 1.47 -14.93 1.57
N ALA A 219 1.75 -15.89 0.69
CA ALA A 219 3.09 -16.47 0.59
C ALA A 219 4.12 -15.48 0.00
N ALA A 220 3.69 -14.57 -0.88
CA ALA A 220 4.53 -13.55 -1.50
C ALA A 220 4.30 -12.17 -0.90
N CYS A 221 3.04 -11.75 -0.76
CA CYS A 221 2.62 -10.45 -0.25
C CYS A 221 1.72 -10.63 1.00
N PRO A 222 2.30 -11.02 2.16
CA PRO A 222 1.54 -11.25 3.39
C PRO A 222 0.84 -9.99 3.93
N ASN A 223 1.33 -8.78 3.59
CA ASN A 223 0.80 -7.52 4.13
C ASN A 223 0.63 -7.57 5.65
N SER A 224 1.65 -8.07 6.37
CA SER A 224 1.58 -8.38 7.81
C SER A 224 1.18 -7.18 8.69
N ALA A 225 1.49 -5.97 8.23
CA ALA A 225 1.14 -4.73 8.92
C ALA A 225 -0.34 -4.36 8.81
N ASN A 226 -1.06 -4.88 7.82
CA ASN A 226 -2.48 -4.58 7.58
C ASN A 226 -3.36 -5.30 8.62
N PRO A 227 -4.18 -4.56 9.42
CA PRO A 227 -5.04 -5.15 10.42
C PRO A 227 -6.05 -6.18 9.90
N ASN A 228 -6.43 -6.10 8.62
CA ASN A 228 -7.29 -7.09 7.98
C ASN A 228 -6.65 -8.49 7.95
N ASN A 229 -5.32 -8.56 7.90
CA ASN A 229 -4.56 -9.81 7.80
C ASN A 229 -4.14 -10.41 9.14
N TRP A 230 -4.43 -9.74 10.27
CA TRP A 230 -4.15 -10.29 11.59
C TRP A 230 -5.11 -11.42 11.95
N TYR A 231 -4.60 -12.48 12.54
CA TYR A 231 -5.38 -13.64 12.94
C TYR A 231 -6.36 -13.28 14.06
N SER A 232 -7.62 -13.71 13.94
CA SER A 232 -8.63 -13.54 14.98
C SER A 232 -8.70 -14.79 15.84
N CYS A 233 -8.24 -14.72 17.09
CA CYS A 233 -8.12 -15.90 17.95
C CYS A 233 -9.43 -16.49 18.45
N GLN A 234 -10.59 -15.81 18.27
CA GLN A 234 -11.91 -16.35 18.60
C GLN A 234 -12.70 -16.88 17.38
N GLY A 235 -12.08 -16.95 16.20
CA GLY A 235 -12.76 -17.33 14.97
C GLY A 235 -13.96 -16.43 14.65
N SER A 236 -14.95 -16.97 13.92
CA SER A 236 -16.20 -16.27 13.55
C SER A 236 -17.31 -16.34 14.62
N THR A 237 -17.09 -17.08 15.71
CA THR A 237 -18.11 -17.39 16.73
C THR A 237 -17.99 -16.54 18.00
N GLY A 238 -16.84 -15.92 18.25
CA GLY A 238 -16.62 -14.98 19.35
C GLY A 238 -16.72 -13.53 18.89
N VAL A 239 -17.83 -13.16 18.27
CA VAL A 239 -18.17 -11.74 18.18
C VAL A 239 -18.46 -11.31 19.62
N ILE A 240 -17.79 -10.27 20.14
CA ILE A 240 -18.33 -9.58 21.31
C ILE A 240 -19.69 -9.03 20.85
N GLN A 241 -20.77 -9.77 21.16
CA GLN A 241 -22.07 -9.59 20.52
C GLN A 241 -22.62 -8.20 20.84
N THR A 242 -22.55 -7.33 19.83
CA THR A 242 -23.53 -6.31 19.38
C THR A 242 -24.20 -5.36 20.38
N ASN A 243 -23.86 -5.41 21.67
CA ASN A 243 -24.19 -4.36 22.65
C ASN A 243 -22.93 -3.62 23.14
N SER A 244 -21.74 -4.09 22.80
CA SER A 244 -20.46 -3.47 23.13
C SER A 244 -19.90 -2.68 21.96
N PHE A 245 -20.74 -1.84 21.35
CA PHE A 245 -20.19 -0.62 20.76
C PHE A 245 -19.63 0.27 21.87
N ALA A 246 -20.09 0.14 23.13
CA ALA A 246 -19.44 0.73 24.31
C ALA A 246 -17.92 0.55 24.20
N GLY A 247 -17.20 1.66 24.03
CA GLY A 247 -15.80 1.73 23.58
C GLY A 247 -14.79 1.09 24.52
N PRO A 248 -13.82 1.78 25.13
CA PRO A 248 -12.82 1.14 25.99
C PRO A 248 -13.43 0.68 27.34
N THR A 249 -14.47 -0.14 27.31
CA THR A 249 -14.88 -0.99 28.42
C THR A 249 -13.85 -2.09 28.57
N LYS A 250 -12.95 -1.96 29.54
CA LYS A 250 -12.07 -3.04 29.97
C LYS A 250 -12.90 -4.06 30.75
N ALA A 251 -13.24 -5.17 30.11
CA ALA A 251 -13.87 -6.30 30.78
C ALA A 251 -12.76 -7.23 31.29
N VAL A 252 -12.68 -7.42 32.62
CA VAL A 252 -11.71 -8.34 33.22
C VAL A 252 -12.01 -9.77 32.76
N VAL A 253 -11.00 -10.44 32.21
CA VAL A 253 -11.11 -11.84 31.78
C VAL A 253 -10.74 -12.76 32.94
N ALA A 254 -11.73 -13.47 33.49
CA ALA A 254 -11.48 -14.50 34.48
C ALA A 254 -10.68 -15.66 33.86
N ASN A 255 -9.67 -16.17 34.58
CA ASN A 255 -8.76 -17.21 34.09
C ASN A 255 -8.07 -16.89 32.75
N ALA A 256 -7.63 -15.64 32.57
CA ALA A 256 -6.96 -15.15 31.37
C ALA A 256 -5.82 -16.04 30.82
N SER A 257 -5.12 -16.80 31.66
CA SER A 257 -4.07 -17.73 31.23
C SER A 257 -4.60 -18.96 30.46
N LEU A 258 -5.91 -19.21 30.48
CA LEU A 258 -6.59 -20.28 29.74
C LEU A 258 -7.31 -19.75 28.50
N ASP A 259 -7.11 -18.48 28.14
CA ASP A 259 -7.75 -17.90 26.96
C ASP A 259 -7.29 -18.61 25.69
N MET A 260 -8.21 -18.83 24.74
CA MET A 260 -7.92 -19.53 23.50
C MET A 260 -6.82 -18.85 22.66
N CYS A 261 -6.69 -17.51 22.75
CA CYS A 261 -5.64 -16.76 22.07
C CYS A 261 -4.22 -17.16 22.49
N LEU A 262 -4.09 -17.80 23.66
CA LEU A 262 -2.81 -18.25 24.22
C LEU A 262 -2.55 -19.74 23.94
N THR A 263 -3.48 -20.44 23.30
CA THR A 263 -3.34 -21.89 23.05
C THR A 263 -2.40 -22.19 21.90
N GLU A 264 -1.69 -23.31 22.02
CA GLU A 264 -0.80 -23.80 20.97
C GLU A 264 -1.54 -24.10 19.65
N ALA A 265 -2.79 -24.56 19.73
CA ALA A 265 -3.62 -24.83 18.56
C ALA A 265 -3.89 -23.56 17.74
N VAL A 266 -4.26 -22.46 18.40
CA VAL A 266 -4.46 -21.15 17.75
C VAL A 266 -3.15 -20.61 17.18
N ARG A 267 -2.03 -20.78 17.92
CA ARG A 267 -0.69 -20.40 17.43
C ARG A 267 -0.33 -21.13 16.12
N LEU A 268 -0.56 -22.44 16.06
CA LEU A 268 -0.29 -23.25 14.88
C LEU A 268 -1.22 -22.91 13.71
N ASP A 269 -2.51 -22.67 13.97
CA ASP A 269 -3.46 -22.27 12.91
C ASP A 269 -3.09 -20.90 12.33
N ALA A 270 -2.78 -19.90 13.17
CA ALA A 270 -2.31 -18.60 12.71
C ALA A 270 -1.05 -18.68 11.84
N GLN A 271 -0.09 -19.53 12.23
CA GLN A 271 1.10 -19.79 11.43
C GLN A 271 0.78 -20.43 10.08
N SER A 272 -0.16 -21.38 10.05
CA SER A 272 -0.61 -22.03 8.82
C SER A 272 -1.33 -21.07 7.87
N GLN A 273 -2.02 -20.08 8.43
CA GLN A 273 -2.74 -19.05 7.68
C GLN A 273 -1.88 -17.86 7.23
N ILE A 274 -0.58 -17.87 7.58
CA ILE A 274 0.36 -16.77 7.32
C ILE A 274 -0.19 -15.45 7.90
N ALA A 275 -0.79 -15.53 9.10
CA ALA A 275 -1.47 -14.41 9.74
C ALA A 275 -0.82 -14.12 11.10
N PRO A 276 -0.37 -12.88 11.37
CA PRO A 276 0.15 -12.52 12.69
C PRO A 276 -0.92 -12.66 13.78
N LEU A 277 -0.56 -13.28 14.89
CA LEU A 277 -1.42 -13.50 16.05
C LEU A 277 -1.12 -12.51 17.17
N THR A 278 0.16 -12.28 17.44
CA THR A 278 0.64 -11.50 18.58
C THR A 278 1.00 -10.08 18.15
N LEU A 279 0.34 -9.10 18.76
CA LEU A 279 0.52 -7.68 18.48
C LEU A 279 1.20 -6.99 19.67
N ARG A 280 1.93 -5.91 19.37
CA ARG A 280 2.60 -5.03 20.33
C ARG A 280 2.19 -3.59 20.12
N CYS A 281 2.18 -2.83 21.21
CA CYS A 281 1.89 -1.41 21.19
C CYS A 281 3.05 -0.59 20.62
N LEU A 282 2.73 0.33 19.71
CA LEU A 282 3.64 1.36 19.20
C LEU A 282 3.30 2.74 19.75
N ASP A 283 2.01 3.05 19.93
CA ASP A 283 1.54 4.34 20.42
C ASP A 283 1.18 4.29 21.91
N LYS A 284 2.11 4.73 22.76
CA LYS A 284 1.96 4.75 24.22
C LYS A 284 0.81 5.62 24.72
N THR A 285 0.26 6.49 23.87
CA THR A 285 -0.90 7.33 24.21
C THR A 285 -2.22 6.57 24.09
N LYS A 286 -2.24 5.47 23.33
CA LYS A 286 -3.44 4.66 23.04
C LYS A 286 -3.36 3.24 23.62
N CYS A 287 -2.16 2.71 23.85
CA CYS A 287 -1.94 1.36 24.37
C CYS A 287 -0.74 1.27 25.34
N ASP A 288 -0.59 0.15 26.03
CA ASP A 288 0.48 -0.12 26.99
C ASP A 288 1.57 -1.02 26.36
N PRO A 289 2.81 -0.53 26.16
CA PRO A 289 3.93 -1.31 25.61
C PRO A 289 4.36 -2.53 26.41
N SER A 290 3.91 -2.65 27.66
CA SER A 290 4.22 -3.82 28.51
C SER A 290 3.26 -4.99 28.30
N LEU A 291 2.20 -4.81 27.51
CA LEU A 291 1.18 -5.83 27.24
C LEU A 291 1.36 -6.47 25.85
N ALA A 292 0.95 -7.73 25.75
CA ALA A 292 0.70 -8.38 24.48
C ALA A 292 -0.77 -8.22 24.09
N TYR A 293 -1.03 -8.08 22.80
CA TYR A 293 -2.37 -7.82 22.27
C TYR A 293 -2.74 -8.92 21.28
N TYR A 294 -3.98 -9.39 21.35
CA TYR A 294 -4.52 -10.39 20.43
C TYR A 294 -5.85 -9.90 19.85
N ARG A 295 -6.01 -9.96 18.53
CA ARG A 295 -7.24 -9.52 17.86
C ARG A 295 -8.39 -10.47 18.21
N ARG A 296 -9.47 -9.90 18.75
CA ARG A 296 -10.78 -10.57 18.90
C ARG A 296 -11.65 -10.36 17.69
N ASN A 297 -11.76 -9.11 17.24
CA ASN A 297 -12.61 -8.74 16.11
C ASN A 297 -12.18 -7.39 15.53
N LEU A 298 -12.49 -7.16 14.25
CA LEU A 298 -12.37 -5.88 13.57
C LEU A 298 -13.67 -5.66 12.79
N THR A 299 -14.48 -4.69 13.19
CA THR A 299 -15.81 -4.45 12.62
C THR A 299 -15.87 -3.10 11.95
N SER A 300 -16.23 -3.05 10.67
CA SER A 300 -16.50 -1.79 9.97
C SER A 300 -17.75 -1.11 10.53
N VAL A 301 -17.67 0.19 10.78
CA VAL A 301 -18.76 0.99 11.35
C VAL A 301 -19.22 2.14 10.44
N GLY A 302 -18.66 2.23 9.24
CA GLY A 302 -18.99 3.26 8.25
C GLY A 302 -17.77 4.10 7.86
N ASP A 303 -17.78 4.56 6.61
CA ASP A 303 -16.74 5.40 6.01
C ASP A 303 -15.30 4.99 6.35
N HIS A 304 -14.97 3.71 6.11
CA HIS A 304 -13.66 3.09 6.36
C HIS A 304 -13.21 3.01 7.84
N PHE A 305 -13.99 3.55 8.78
CA PHE A 305 -13.72 3.38 10.20
C PHE A 305 -14.07 1.98 10.68
N ASN A 306 -13.24 1.47 11.58
CA ASN A 306 -13.35 0.16 12.17
C ASN A 306 -13.24 0.23 13.70
N VAL A 307 -14.02 -0.60 14.37
CA VAL A 307 -13.85 -0.88 15.81
C VAL A 307 -13.01 -2.14 15.94
N LEU A 308 -11.81 -1.99 16.49
CA LEU A 308 -10.91 -3.09 16.83
C LEU A 308 -11.09 -3.48 18.29
N CYS A 309 -11.43 -4.75 18.52
CA CYS A 309 -11.50 -5.33 19.85
C CYS A 309 -10.35 -6.33 20.06
N LEU A 310 -9.76 -6.30 21.25
CA LEU A 310 -8.51 -6.94 21.59
C LEU A 310 -8.61 -7.63 22.95
N PHE A 311 -7.84 -8.69 23.12
CA PHE A 311 -7.46 -9.24 24.40
C PHE A 311 -6.08 -8.70 24.79
N GLU A 312 -6.02 -7.90 25.86
CA GLU A 312 -4.78 -7.40 26.45
C GLU A 312 -4.27 -8.40 27.49
N TYR A 313 -3.09 -8.97 27.25
CA TYR A 313 -2.49 -9.97 28.12
C TYR A 313 -1.21 -9.46 28.79
N ASN A 314 -1.13 -9.65 30.11
CA ASN A 314 0.06 -9.37 30.91
C ASN A 314 0.68 -10.68 31.40
N SER A 315 1.86 -11.03 30.89
CA SER A 315 2.56 -12.27 31.25
C SER A 315 3.30 -12.21 32.60
N THR A 316 3.50 -11.02 33.17
CA THR A 316 4.36 -10.79 34.35
C THR A 316 3.60 -10.40 35.62
N LYS A 317 2.44 -9.73 35.51
CA LYS A 317 1.55 -9.42 36.64
C LYS A 317 0.39 -10.40 36.62
N GLY A 318 0.41 -11.40 37.51
CA GLY A 318 -0.57 -12.49 37.58
C GLY A 318 -1.99 -12.10 37.15
N ALA A 319 -2.36 -12.51 35.93
CA ALA A 319 -3.71 -12.67 35.39
C ALA A 319 -4.68 -11.47 35.44
N VAL A 320 -4.22 -10.21 35.42
CA VAL A 320 -5.12 -9.09 35.10
C VAL A 320 -5.03 -8.80 33.61
N SER A 321 -5.90 -9.45 32.84
CA SER A 321 -6.05 -9.29 31.40
C SER A 321 -7.46 -8.82 31.10
N HIS A 322 -7.62 -8.04 30.03
CA HIS A 322 -8.89 -7.41 29.70
C HIS A 322 -9.24 -7.63 28.24
N ASP A 323 -10.53 -7.79 27.95
CA ASP A 323 -11.02 -7.45 26.63
C ASP A 323 -11.24 -5.93 26.57
N VAL A 324 -10.78 -5.30 25.50
CA VAL A 324 -10.91 -3.86 25.26
C VAL A 324 -11.27 -3.61 23.80
N CYS A 325 -12.11 -2.62 23.53
CA CYS A 325 -12.36 -2.13 22.18
C CYS A 325 -11.86 -0.69 22.04
N PHE A 326 -11.14 -0.43 20.96
CA PHE A 326 -10.75 0.94 20.59
C PHE A 326 -11.95 1.70 20.02
N PRO A 327 -11.95 3.05 20.13
CA PRO A 327 -12.90 3.86 19.38
C PRO A 327 -12.78 3.58 17.88
N PRO A 328 -13.78 3.97 17.06
CA PRO A 328 -13.70 3.86 15.61
C PRO A 328 -12.40 4.47 15.08
N MET A 329 -11.60 3.70 14.34
CA MET A 329 -10.31 4.14 13.78
C MET A 329 -10.17 3.68 12.33
N LEU A 330 -9.44 4.44 11.50
CA LEU A 330 -9.04 3.98 10.18
C LEU A 330 -8.05 2.81 10.31
N LEU A 331 -7.97 1.94 9.31
CA LEU A 331 -7.02 0.82 9.32
C LEU A 331 -5.57 1.28 9.47
N MET A 332 -5.21 2.39 8.82
CA MET A 332 -3.87 2.98 8.92
C MET A 332 -3.56 3.45 10.34
N ASP A 333 -4.51 4.12 11.01
CA ASP A 333 -4.37 4.53 12.41
C ASP A 333 -4.20 3.34 13.35
N ILE A 334 -4.92 2.24 13.09
CA ILE A 334 -4.78 0.99 13.82
C ILE A 334 -3.36 0.45 13.62
N ALA A 335 -2.86 0.40 12.38
CA ALA A 335 -1.52 -0.06 12.05
C ALA A 335 -0.41 0.81 12.68
N HIS A 336 -0.65 2.11 12.87
CA HIS A 336 0.26 2.99 13.61
C HIS A 336 0.19 2.82 15.14
N THR A 337 -0.91 2.27 15.65
CA THR A 337 -1.13 2.06 17.08
C THR A 337 -0.57 0.71 17.53
N LEU A 338 -0.81 -0.34 16.75
CA LEU A 338 -0.40 -1.72 17.00
C LEU A 338 0.28 -2.31 15.78
N GLN A 339 1.31 -3.12 16.01
CA GLN A 339 1.96 -3.92 14.96
C GLN A 339 2.21 -5.34 15.44
N PRO A 340 2.34 -6.32 14.54
CA PRO A 340 2.87 -7.62 14.87
C PRO A 340 4.21 -7.54 15.64
N VAL A 341 4.44 -8.53 16.49
CA VAL A 341 5.77 -8.79 17.03
C VAL A 341 6.75 -9.14 15.90
N ALA A 342 8.03 -8.79 16.06
CA ALA A 342 9.02 -8.92 15.00
C ALA A 342 9.17 -10.36 14.45
N SER A 343 8.93 -11.39 15.27
CA SER A 343 8.98 -12.79 14.84
C SER A 343 7.82 -13.23 13.96
N GLU A 344 6.72 -12.46 13.94
CA GLU A 344 5.52 -12.74 13.14
C GLU A 344 5.34 -11.74 11.99
N LEU A 345 6.13 -10.66 11.98
CA LEU A 345 6.16 -9.69 10.89
C LEU A 345 6.89 -10.30 9.68
N ARG A 346 6.15 -10.55 8.59
CA ARG A 346 6.71 -10.98 7.31
C ARG A 346 6.64 -9.84 6.32
N GLU A 347 7.77 -9.57 5.67
CA GLU A 347 7.89 -8.57 4.62
C GLU A 347 7.28 -9.09 3.31
N ASN A 348 6.79 -8.16 2.48
CA ASN A 348 6.38 -8.46 1.13
C ASN A 348 7.61 -8.73 0.25
N ASP A 349 7.52 -9.72 -0.64
CA ASP A 349 8.58 -10.04 -1.59
C ASP A 349 8.67 -8.94 -2.67
N PRO A 350 9.77 -8.17 -2.74
CA PRO A 350 9.91 -7.06 -3.69
C PRO A 350 9.90 -7.49 -5.16
N ASP A 351 10.15 -8.77 -5.46
CA ASP A 351 10.11 -9.29 -6.84
C ASP A 351 8.69 -9.51 -7.37
N HIS A 352 7.72 -9.69 -6.46
CA HIS A 352 6.34 -10.05 -6.80
C HIS A 352 5.33 -8.99 -6.37
N CYS A 353 5.56 -8.30 -5.27
CA CYS A 353 4.66 -7.29 -4.71
C CYS A 353 4.92 -5.89 -5.27
N GLY A 354 4.27 -4.86 -4.74
CA GLY A 354 4.38 -3.46 -5.16
C GLY A 354 3.36 -3.06 -6.22
N PHE A 355 2.34 -3.88 -6.47
CA PHE A 355 1.25 -3.55 -7.40
C PHE A 355 0.01 -3.07 -6.65
N TYR A 356 -0.62 -2.03 -7.19
CA TYR A 356 -1.80 -1.36 -6.70
C TYR A 356 -2.94 -1.47 -7.72
N PHE A 357 -4.15 -1.26 -7.26
CA PHE A 357 -5.35 -1.22 -8.11
C PHE A 357 -5.94 0.17 -8.15
N TYR A 358 -6.12 0.70 -9.37
CA TYR A 358 -6.69 2.03 -9.60
C TYR A 358 -8.05 1.88 -10.28
N PRO A 359 -9.18 2.03 -9.56
CA PRO A 359 -10.51 1.78 -10.10
C PRO A 359 -10.90 2.77 -11.19
N TYR A 360 -11.68 2.34 -12.18
CA TYR A 360 -12.24 3.26 -13.18
C TYR A 360 -13.14 4.33 -12.56
N ASP A 361 -13.80 3.99 -11.44
CA ASP A 361 -14.63 4.93 -10.71
C ASP A 361 -13.81 6.11 -10.15
N LYS A 362 -12.57 5.86 -9.69
CA LYS A 362 -11.66 6.91 -9.26
C LYS A 362 -11.32 7.86 -10.39
N GLN A 363 -10.93 7.32 -11.55
CA GLN A 363 -10.67 8.11 -12.76
C GLN A 363 -11.88 8.99 -13.11
N LEU A 364 -13.08 8.42 -13.09
CA LEU A 364 -14.31 9.15 -13.40
C LEU A 364 -14.59 10.27 -12.38
N GLN A 365 -14.45 10.01 -11.09
CA GLN A 365 -14.67 11.00 -10.04
C GLN A 365 -13.64 12.14 -10.07
N GLN A 366 -12.39 11.84 -10.45
CA GLN A 366 -11.35 12.85 -10.69
C GLN A 366 -11.69 13.71 -11.91
N TYR A 367 -12.07 13.08 -13.03
CA TYR A 367 -12.50 13.80 -14.23
C TYR A 367 -13.68 14.75 -13.95
N GLN A 368 -14.67 14.32 -13.16
CA GLN A 368 -15.81 15.14 -12.76
C GLN A 368 -15.42 16.36 -11.90
N ARG A 369 -14.26 16.32 -11.23
CA ARG A 369 -13.67 17.45 -10.47
C ARG A 369 -12.79 18.35 -11.33
N GLY A 370 -12.61 18.01 -12.61
CA GLY A 370 -11.66 18.69 -13.49
C GLY A 370 -10.21 18.34 -13.19
N TRP A 371 -9.95 17.25 -12.47
CA TRP A 371 -8.60 16.75 -12.23
C TRP A 371 -8.15 15.88 -13.40
N GLU A 372 -6.85 15.86 -13.63
CA GLU A 372 -6.26 15.19 -14.78
C GLU A 372 -5.66 13.83 -14.37
N MET A 373 -6.06 12.79 -15.10
CA MET A 373 -5.39 11.49 -15.12
C MET A 373 -5.03 11.18 -16.57
N THR A 374 -3.73 11.04 -16.85
CA THR A 374 -3.24 10.71 -18.19
C THR A 374 -2.36 9.47 -18.17
N VAL A 375 -2.33 8.78 -19.30
CA VAL A 375 -1.44 7.65 -19.54
C VAL A 375 -0.56 7.94 -20.74
N ASP A 376 0.75 8.00 -20.49
CA ASP A 376 1.77 8.25 -21.48
C ASP A 376 2.35 6.94 -22.00
N ASN A 377 2.12 6.68 -23.28
CA ASN A 377 2.65 5.53 -24.02
C ASN A 377 3.94 5.93 -24.75
N LEU A 378 5.05 5.36 -24.30
CA LEU A 378 6.39 5.59 -24.85
C LEU A 378 6.86 4.35 -25.62
N ASP A 379 6.97 4.50 -26.94
CA ASP A 379 7.60 3.49 -27.78
C ASP A 379 9.11 3.70 -27.82
N VAL A 380 9.85 2.81 -27.17
CA VAL A 380 11.31 2.92 -27.04
C VAL A 380 12.03 1.73 -27.66
N THR A 381 13.11 2.02 -28.38
CA THR A 381 14.05 1.01 -28.90
C THR A 381 15.37 1.12 -28.15
N TRP A 382 15.80 0.01 -27.55
CA TRP A 382 17.17 -0.12 -27.04
C TRP A 382 18.12 -0.59 -28.14
N ALA A 383 19.24 0.11 -28.29
CA ALA A 383 20.27 -0.29 -29.24
C ALA A 383 20.86 -1.68 -28.88
N ALA A 384 21.35 -2.43 -29.88
CA ALA A 384 21.93 -3.76 -29.64
C ALA A 384 23.06 -3.76 -28.61
N GLN A 385 23.84 -2.67 -28.53
CA GLN A 385 24.89 -2.48 -27.53
C GLN A 385 24.37 -2.44 -26.09
N SER A 386 23.12 -2.07 -25.85
CA SER A 386 22.55 -1.96 -24.50
C SER A 386 22.41 -3.32 -23.80
N TYR A 387 22.42 -4.42 -24.55
CA TYR A 387 22.25 -5.76 -24.02
C TYR A 387 23.59 -6.40 -23.68
N ALA A 388 23.76 -6.84 -22.42
CA ALA A 388 24.99 -7.51 -21.97
C ALA A 388 25.34 -8.78 -22.79
N ALA A 389 24.33 -9.45 -23.35
CA ALA A 389 24.52 -10.59 -24.25
C ALA A 389 25.30 -10.23 -25.54
N ASN A 390 25.30 -8.96 -25.95
CA ASN A 390 26.02 -8.49 -27.14
C ASN A 390 27.41 -7.93 -26.81
N ALA A 391 27.92 -8.07 -25.57
CA ALA A 391 29.18 -7.44 -25.15
C ALA A 391 30.37 -7.75 -26.07
N ALA A 392 30.47 -8.99 -26.58
CA ALA A 392 31.53 -9.38 -27.50
C ALA A 392 31.54 -8.57 -28.82
N LYS A 393 30.40 -8.02 -29.25
CA LYS A 393 30.28 -7.20 -30.46
C LYS A 393 30.66 -5.73 -30.22
N PHE A 394 30.72 -5.30 -28.95
CA PHE A 394 31.01 -3.91 -28.57
C PHE A 394 32.12 -3.86 -27.50
N PRO A 395 33.35 -4.32 -27.79
CA PRO A 395 34.42 -4.48 -26.79
C PRO A 395 34.95 -3.16 -26.23
N HIS A 396 34.56 -2.02 -26.80
CA HIS A 396 34.94 -0.68 -26.34
C HIS A 396 34.01 -0.11 -25.26
N LEU A 397 32.93 -0.82 -24.91
CA LEU A 397 31.95 -0.42 -23.91
C LEU A 397 32.14 -1.23 -22.62
N ASP A 398 31.80 -0.62 -21.48
CA ASP A 398 31.92 -1.25 -20.17
C ASP A 398 30.58 -1.86 -19.73
N TYR A 399 30.53 -3.19 -19.74
CA TYR A 399 29.37 -3.95 -19.28
C TYR A 399 29.43 -4.34 -17.80
N SER A 400 30.52 -4.03 -17.08
CA SER A 400 30.64 -4.35 -15.66
C SER A 400 29.54 -3.68 -14.84
N LEU A 401 29.27 -2.40 -15.12
CA LEU A 401 28.23 -1.60 -14.47
C LEU A 401 26.82 -2.08 -14.82
N VAL A 402 26.58 -2.48 -16.08
CA VAL A 402 25.29 -3.09 -16.48
C VAL A 402 25.05 -4.38 -15.71
N LYS A 403 26.06 -5.26 -15.64
CA LYS A 403 25.97 -6.52 -14.91
C LYS A 403 25.75 -6.31 -13.42
N ALA A 404 26.45 -5.33 -12.82
CA ALA A 404 26.28 -4.96 -11.42
C ALA A 404 24.86 -4.42 -11.12
N SER A 405 24.25 -3.72 -12.06
CA SER A 405 22.87 -3.22 -11.94
C SER A 405 21.80 -4.23 -12.37
N THR A 406 22.18 -5.38 -12.94
CA THR A 406 21.22 -6.38 -13.40
C THR A 406 20.79 -7.24 -12.21
N LYS A 407 19.50 -7.15 -11.84
CA LYS A 407 18.91 -7.97 -10.78
C LYS A 407 18.21 -9.19 -11.39
N THR A 408 18.14 -10.28 -10.62
CA THR A 408 17.39 -11.48 -11.00
C THR A 408 16.03 -11.42 -10.32
N GLN A 409 14.96 -11.50 -11.10
CA GLN A 409 13.63 -11.71 -10.56
C GLN A 409 13.46 -13.20 -10.25
N HIS A 410 13.21 -13.53 -8.98
CA HIS A 410 12.98 -14.90 -8.56
C HIS A 410 11.63 -15.40 -9.08
N ALA A 411 11.52 -16.70 -9.32
CA ALA A 411 10.23 -17.30 -9.64
C ALA A 411 9.30 -17.20 -8.42
N ASN A 412 7.98 -17.11 -8.66
CA ASN A 412 6.99 -17.12 -7.60
C ASN A 412 7.16 -18.40 -6.73
N PRO A 413 7.08 -18.29 -5.39
CA PRO A 413 6.98 -19.47 -4.55
C PRO A 413 5.75 -20.28 -4.96
N ILE A 414 5.97 -21.53 -5.37
CA ILE A 414 4.86 -22.46 -5.59
C ILE A 414 4.40 -22.90 -4.21
N SER A 415 3.24 -22.42 -3.78
CA SER A 415 2.53 -23.02 -2.65
C SER A 415 2.17 -24.47 -3.04
N GLY A 416 2.93 -25.44 -2.52
CA GLY A 416 2.64 -26.85 -2.70
C GLY A 416 1.26 -27.22 -2.12
N PRO A 417 0.76 -28.46 -2.32
CA PRO A 417 -0.51 -28.87 -1.74
C PRO A 417 -0.48 -28.66 -0.23
N PHE A 418 -1.43 -27.86 0.26
CA PHE A 418 -1.45 -27.44 1.65
C PHE A 418 -1.73 -28.63 2.57
N PRO A 419 -0.96 -28.81 3.67
CA PRO A 419 -1.31 -29.79 4.68
C PRO A 419 -2.64 -29.36 5.31
N ILE A 420 -3.68 -30.16 5.10
CA ILE A 420 -4.88 -30.12 5.93
C ILE A 420 -4.42 -30.57 7.31
N VAL A 421 -4.22 -29.63 8.24
CA VAL A 421 -3.97 -29.97 9.63
C VAL A 421 -5.31 -30.41 10.22
N GLY A 422 -5.59 -31.72 10.20
CA GLY A 422 -6.76 -32.31 10.88
C GLY A 422 -7.44 -33.47 10.16
N ALA A 423 -6.70 -34.55 9.87
CA ALA A 423 -7.30 -35.88 9.71
C ALA A 423 -7.04 -36.71 10.98
#